data_AF-A0A6L5DRD8-F1
#
_entry.id   AF-A0A6L5DRD8-F1
#
_cell.length_a   1.000
_cell.length_b   1.000
_cell.length_c   1.000
_cell.angle_alpha   90.00
_cell.angle_beta   90.00
_cell.angle_gamma   90.00
#
_symmetry.space_group_name_H-M   'P 1'
#
loop_
_entity.id
_entity.type
_entity.pdbx_description
1 polymer ?
#
loop_
_entity_poly.entity_id
_entity_poly.type
_entity_poly.pdbx_seq_one_letter_code
_entity_poly.pdbx_strand_id
1 'polypeptide(L)'
;MSKLSNMKKDQPFKVPEDYFETLSDRLEERIEKEENTVKEGVLHVLKPYMWMAASLIGMALIVKVIITNSVPDDFENYKISKVNVATDTQSINTPAVDTDYEWTFDDMSDVTSDEIIEYLSDYNIETETLLANL
;
A
#
# COMPACT_ATOMS: atom_id res chain seq x y z
N MET A 1 49.46 49.78 -7.83
CA MET A 1 48.73 48.67 -8.47
C MET A 1 49.73 47.55 -8.76
N SER A 2 49.99 46.65 -7.81
CA SER A 2 51.09 45.67 -7.93
C SER A 2 50.94 44.45 -6.99
N LYS A 3 49.70 44.00 -6.72
CA LYS A 3 49.45 42.82 -5.87
C LYS A 3 49.10 41.53 -6.63
N LEU A 4 49.07 41.54 -7.97
CA LEU A 4 48.69 40.38 -8.78
C LEU A 4 49.89 39.61 -9.38
N SER A 5 51.08 40.22 -9.42
CA SER A 5 52.25 39.64 -10.10
C SER A 5 53.00 38.57 -9.29
N ASN A 6 52.73 38.45 -7.98
CA ASN A 6 53.37 37.48 -7.09
C ASN A 6 52.52 36.25 -6.78
N MET A 7 51.32 36.12 -7.34
CA MET A 7 50.56 34.87 -7.28
C MET A 7 51.14 33.91 -8.32
N LYS A 8 52.31 33.33 -8.03
CA LYS A 8 52.74 32.10 -8.68
C LYS A 8 51.60 31.09 -8.52
N LYS A 9 50.84 30.89 -9.60
CA LYS A 9 50.58 29.64 -10.33
C LYS A 9 50.57 28.30 -9.56
N ASP A 10 50.43 28.27 -8.25
CA ASP A 10 50.21 27.05 -7.50
C ASP A 10 48.71 26.84 -7.44
N GLN A 11 48.16 26.07 -8.38
CA GLN A 11 46.75 25.68 -8.36
C GLN A 11 46.53 24.71 -7.19
N PRO A 12 45.87 25.12 -6.09
CA PRO A 12 45.68 24.24 -4.93
C PRO A 12 44.64 23.14 -5.21
N PHE A 13 43.92 23.25 -6.34
CA PHE A 13 42.93 22.29 -6.81
C PHE A 13 43.50 21.55 -8.02
N LYS A 14 44.43 20.63 -7.78
CA LYS A 14 44.88 19.67 -8.79
C LYS A 14 44.21 18.32 -8.49
N VAL A 15 43.57 17.74 -9.50
CA VAL A 15 43.07 16.36 -9.39
C VAL A 15 44.25 15.39 -9.28
N PRO A 16 44.07 14.25 -8.59
CA PRO A 16 45.06 13.17 -8.62
C PRO A 16 45.40 12.77 -10.07
N GLU A 17 46.63 12.32 -10.28
CA GLU A 17 47.06 11.77 -11.56
C GLU A 17 46.20 10.55 -11.90
N ASP A 18 45.84 10.41 -13.18
CA ASP A 18 45.01 9.32 -13.73
C ASP A 18 43.61 9.14 -13.08
N TYR A 19 43.10 10.17 -12.38
CA TYR A 19 41.78 10.11 -11.75
C TYR A 19 40.67 9.84 -12.76
N PHE A 20 40.68 10.55 -13.89
CA PHE A 20 39.66 10.41 -14.92
C PHE A 20 39.88 9.16 -15.78
N GLU A 21 41.13 8.75 -15.99
CA GLU A 21 41.47 7.53 -16.74
C GLU A 21 40.92 6.28 -16.05
N THR A 22 41.00 6.21 -14.72
CA THR A 22 40.51 5.07 -13.90
C THR A 22 39.07 5.27 -13.39
N LEU A 23 38.40 6.37 -13.74
CA LEU A 23 37.05 6.64 -13.25
C LEU A 23 36.02 5.68 -13.85
N SER A 24 36.13 5.40 -15.15
CA SER A 24 35.22 4.50 -15.87
C SER A 24 35.26 3.09 -15.29
N ASP A 25 36.47 2.53 -15.12
CA ASP A 25 36.66 1.19 -14.56
C ASP A 25 36.09 1.07 -13.13
N ARG A 26 36.31 2.10 -12.29
CA ARG A 26 35.77 2.14 -10.91
C ARG A 26 34.26 2.29 -10.88
N LEU A 27 33.67 2.98 -11.85
CA LEU A 27 32.23 3.11 -11.95
C LEU A 27 31.60 1.79 -12.37
N GLU A 28 32.18 1.12 -13.37
CA GLU A 28 31.75 -0.20 -13.84
C GLU A 28 31.85 -1.26 -12.73
N GLU A 29 32.98 -1.32 -12.02
CA GLU A 29 33.18 -2.24 -10.88
C GLU A 29 32.11 -2.03 -9.80
N ARG A 30 31.73 -0.78 -9.51
CA ARG A 30 30.66 -0.48 -8.54
C ARG A 30 29.29 -0.93 -9.03
N ILE A 31 28.97 -0.68 -10.29
CA ILE A 31 27.70 -1.08 -10.89
C ILE A 31 27.57 -2.61 -10.86
N GLU A 32 28.59 -3.34 -11.29
CA GLU A 32 28.60 -4.81 -11.26
C GLU A 32 28.49 -5.35 -9.84
N LYS A 33 29.22 -4.77 -8.88
CA LYS A 33 29.17 -5.17 -7.49
C LYS A 33 27.78 -4.94 -6.88
N GLU A 34 27.15 -3.80 -7.17
CA GLU A 34 25.79 -3.50 -6.71
C GLU A 34 24.77 -4.44 -7.36
N GLU A 35 24.85 -4.71 -8.66
CA GLU A 35 23.96 -5.64 -9.38
C GLU A 35 24.01 -7.06 -8.81
N ASN A 36 25.21 -7.55 -8.46
CA ASN A 36 25.39 -8.90 -7.93
C ASN A 36 24.95 -9.04 -6.46
N THR A 37 24.89 -7.95 -5.69
CA THR A 37 24.50 -8.00 -4.26
C THR A 37 22.98 -7.98 -4.02
N VAL A 38 22.17 -7.64 -5.02
CA VAL A 38 20.70 -7.57 -4.89
C VAL A 38 20.04 -8.97 -4.86
N LYS A 39 20.72 -10.02 -5.32
CA LYS A 39 20.12 -11.36 -5.48
C LYS A 39 20.18 -12.27 -4.25
N GLU A 40 20.98 -11.95 -3.23
CA GLU A 40 21.17 -12.84 -2.07
C GLU A 40 20.27 -12.53 -0.85
N GLY A 41 19.50 -11.43 -0.88
CA GLY A 41 18.82 -10.91 0.32
C GLY A 41 17.38 -11.38 0.55
N VAL A 42 16.62 -11.75 -0.49
CA VAL A 42 15.16 -11.91 -0.35
C VAL A 42 14.73 -13.30 0.15
N LEU A 43 15.55 -14.33 -0.07
CA LEU A 43 15.23 -15.71 0.31
C LEU A 43 15.49 -16.00 1.81
N HIS A 44 16.28 -15.17 2.50
CA HIS A 44 16.51 -15.36 3.94
C HIS A 44 15.29 -14.93 4.78
N VAL A 45 14.49 -13.99 4.29
CA VAL A 45 13.34 -13.43 5.01
C VAL A 45 12.13 -14.39 5.02
N LEU A 46 12.09 -15.36 4.11
CA LEU A 46 11.06 -16.40 4.09
C LEU A 46 11.26 -17.49 5.15
N LYS A 47 12.48 -17.64 5.71
CA LYS A 47 12.83 -18.71 6.66
C LYS A 47 11.87 -18.83 7.87
N PRO A 48 11.46 -17.75 8.55
CA PRO A 48 10.48 -17.86 9.63
C PRO A 48 9.05 -18.14 9.13
N TYR A 49 8.68 -17.65 7.94
CA TYR A 49 7.34 -17.86 7.38
C TYR A 49 7.10 -19.29 6.87
N MET A 50 8.16 -20.04 6.55
CA MET A 50 8.04 -21.44 6.14
C MET A 50 7.32 -22.31 7.19
N TRP A 51 7.61 -22.09 8.48
CA TRP A 51 6.95 -22.81 9.58
C TRP A 51 5.46 -22.45 9.71
N MET A 52 5.13 -21.17 9.53
CA MET A 52 3.75 -20.70 9.53
C MET A 52 2.94 -21.29 8.38
N ALA A 53 3.49 -21.28 7.15
CA ALA A 53 2.86 -21.87 5.98
C ALA A 53 2.66 -23.38 6.15
N ALA A 54 3.66 -24.10 6.66
CA ALA A 54 3.56 -25.53 6.94
C ALA A 54 2.47 -25.83 7.99
N SER A 55 2.31 -24.98 9.01
CA SER A 55 1.26 -25.13 10.02
C SER A 55 -0.14 -24.98 9.42
N LEU A 56 -0.35 -24.01 8.52
CA LEU A 56 -1.64 -23.82 7.85
C LEU A 56 -1.99 -25.03 6.96
N ILE A 57 -1.02 -25.51 6.17
CA ILE A 57 -1.19 -26.70 5.33
C ILE A 57 -1.47 -27.93 6.21
N GLY A 58 -0.71 -28.11 7.30
CA GLY A 58 -0.91 -29.20 8.25
C GLY A 58 -2.30 -29.20 8.88
N MET A 59 -2.77 -28.03 9.33
CA MET A 59 -4.11 -27.88 9.88
C MET A 59 -5.19 -28.21 8.85
N ALA A 60 -5.04 -27.73 7.60
CA ALA A 60 -5.97 -28.04 6.52
C ALA A 60 -6.00 -29.55 6.20
N LEU A 61 -4.87 -30.25 6.27
CA LEU A 61 -4.82 -31.70 6.07
C LEU A 61 -5.49 -32.46 7.19
N ILE A 62 -5.30 -32.07 8.46
CA ILE A 62 -5.96 -32.69 9.60
C ILE A 62 -7.49 -32.52 9.47
N VAL A 63 -7.96 -31.31 9.18
CA VAL A 63 -9.39 -31.03 8.95
C VAL A 63 -9.91 -31.87 7.78
N LYS A 64 -9.18 -31.92 6.65
CA LYS A 64 -9.56 -32.71 5.49
C LYS A 64 -9.69 -34.20 5.81
N VAL A 65 -8.74 -34.77 6.56
CA VAL A 65 -8.78 -36.19 6.98
C VAL A 65 -10.01 -36.46 7.85
N ILE A 66 -10.31 -35.58 8.79
CA ILE A 66 -11.48 -35.71 9.66
C ILE A 66 -12.78 -35.63 8.84
N ILE A 67 -12.88 -34.66 7.92
CA ILE A 67 -14.03 -34.50 7.03
C ILE A 67 -14.20 -35.77 6.20
N THR A 68 -13.19 -36.18 5.43
CA THR A 68 -13.29 -37.36 4.56
C THR A 68 -13.62 -38.66 5.30
N ASN A 69 -13.18 -38.81 6.56
CA ASN A 69 -13.42 -40.05 7.31
C ASN A 69 -14.72 -40.05 8.12
N SER A 70 -15.27 -38.88 8.48
CA SER A 70 -16.37 -38.78 9.47
C SER A 70 -17.62 -38.09 8.92
N VAL A 71 -17.53 -37.45 7.76
CA VAL A 71 -18.61 -36.72 7.11
C VAL A 71 -19.11 -37.59 5.95
N PRO A 72 -20.35 -38.09 5.98
CA PRO A 72 -20.92 -38.80 4.84
C PRO A 72 -21.02 -37.87 3.61
N ASP A 73 -20.88 -38.43 2.41
CA ASP A 73 -20.77 -37.69 1.13
C ASP A 73 -22.01 -36.85 0.77
N ASP A 74 -23.08 -36.92 1.57
CA ASP A 74 -24.34 -36.19 1.41
C ASP A 74 -24.36 -34.82 2.08
N PHE A 75 -23.21 -34.32 2.55
CA PHE A 75 -23.08 -32.95 3.00
C PHE A 75 -23.29 -31.97 1.84
N GLU A 76 -24.52 -31.47 1.72
CA GLU A 76 -24.83 -30.37 0.81
C GLU A 76 -24.03 -29.13 1.23
N ASN A 77 -23.17 -28.66 0.33
CA ASN A 77 -22.44 -27.42 0.50
C ASN A 77 -23.47 -26.29 0.67
N TYR A 78 -23.65 -25.79 1.90
CA TYR A 78 -24.40 -24.57 2.13
C TYR A 78 -23.72 -23.48 1.29
N LYS A 79 -24.37 -23.07 0.20
CA LYS A 79 -23.92 -21.96 -0.64
C LYS A 79 -23.90 -20.73 0.25
N ILE A 80 -22.72 -20.40 0.78
CA ILE A 80 -22.51 -19.12 1.43
C ILE A 80 -22.73 -18.07 0.34
N SER A 81 -23.83 -17.33 0.47
CA SER A 81 -24.14 -16.23 -0.42
C SER A 81 -22.95 -15.27 -0.38
N LYS A 82 -22.46 -14.87 -1.55
CA LYS A 82 -21.26 -14.04 -1.66
C LYS A 82 -21.62 -12.65 -1.11
N VAL A 83 -21.41 -12.44 0.18
CA VAL A 83 -21.50 -11.11 0.77
C VAL A 83 -20.15 -10.45 0.54
N ASN A 84 -20.12 -9.50 -0.39
CA ASN A 84 -18.96 -8.63 -0.57
C ASN A 84 -18.92 -7.67 0.63
N VAL A 85 -17.94 -7.82 1.52
CA VAL A 85 -17.74 -6.87 2.62
C VAL A 85 -16.34 -6.30 2.56
N ALA A 86 -16.29 -5.02 2.22
CA ALA A 86 -15.28 -4.02 2.58
C ALA A 86 -16.13 -2.74 2.76
N THR A 87 -16.25 -2.06 3.90
CA THR A 87 -15.45 -1.84 5.13
C THR A 87 -16.42 -1.25 6.18
N ASP A 88 -16.34 -1.34 7.51
CA ASP A 88 -15.50 -2.00 8.50
C ASP A 88 -16.23 -1.84 9.86
N THR A 89 -16.13 -2.82 10.77
CA THR A 89 -16.60 -2.84 12.20
C THR A 89 -18.14 -2.88 12.41
N GLN A 90 -18.75 -3.69 13.28
CA GLN A 90 -18.31 -4.51 14.42
C GLN A 90 -19.41 -5.56 14.74
N SER A 91 -18.99 -6.70 15.30
CA SER A 91 -19.85 -7.80 15.78
C SER A 91 -20.74 -7.38 16.96
N ILE A 92 -22.07 -7.62 16.89
CA ILE A 92 -22.91 -7.99 18.04
C ILE A 92 -24.06 -8.91 17.57
N ASN A 93 -24.20 -10.06 18.24
CA ASN A 93 -25.26 -11.06 18.03
C ASN A 93 -26.66 -10.46 18.26
N THR A 94 -27.63 -10.76 17.40
CA THR A 94 -29.05 -10.48 17.67
C THR A 94 -29.90 -11.74 17.49
N PRO A 95 -30.58 -12.22 18.56
CA PRO A 95 -31.60 -13.24 18.46
C PRO A 95 -32.84 -12.65 17.76
N ALA A 96 -33.56 -13.49 17.03
CA ALA A 96 -34.73 -13.11 16.25
C ALA A 96 -35.76 -12.28 17.04
N VAL A 97 -35.98 -11.02 16.63
CA VAL A 97 -37.15 -10.20 16.98
C VAL A 97 -37.41 -9.26 15.81
N ASP A 98 -38.56 -9.43 15.16
CA ASP A 98 -39.12 -8.50 14.17
C ASP A 98 -39.40 -7.14 14.84
N THR A 99 -38.93 -6.05 14.25
CA THR A 99 -39.69 -4.82 13.91
C THR A 99 -38.74 -3.68 13.60
N ASP A 100 -38.68 -3.34 12.31
CA ASP A 100 -38.74 -2.00 11.71
C ASP A 100 -38.20 -0.84 12.55
N TYR A 101 -36.96 -0.44 12.27
CA TYR A 101 -36.52 0.94 11.98
C TYR A 101 -34.99 0.89 11.82
N GLU A 102 -34.53 0.41 10.67
CA GLU A 102 -33.11 0.44 10.27
C GLU A 102 -32.89 1.69 9.41
N TRP A 103 -32.12 2.66 9.90
CA TRP A 103 -31.69 3.82 9.10
C TRP A 103 -30.64 3.34 8.10
N THR A 104 -31.04 3.12 6.85
CA THR A 104 -30.19 2.64 5.77
C THR A 104 -29.48 3.81 5.09
N PHE A 105 -28.23 3.60 4.67
CA PHE A 105 -27.36 4.56 3.95
C PHE A 105 -27.95 5.11 2.63
N ASP A 106 -29.08 4.56 2.20
CA ASP A 106 -29.87 5.00 1.04
C ASP A 106 -30.57 6.36 1.30
N ASP A 107 -30.88 6.68 2.56
CA ASP A 107 -31.57 7.91 3.01
C ASP A 107 -30.72 9.20 2.80
N MET A 108 -29.45 9.05 2.43
CA MET A 108 -28.55 10.17 2.13
C MET A 108 -28.40 10.43 0.63
N SER A 109 -29.04 9.61 -0.22
CA SER A 109 -28.99 9.74 -1.69
C SER A 109 -30.09 10.63 -2.28
N ASP A 110 -31.11 10.96 -1.48
CA ASP A 110 -32.28 11.76 -1.89
C ASP A 110 -32.05 13.28 -1.86
N VAL A 111 -30.84 13.74 -1.52
CA VAL A 111 -30.50 15.16 -1.54
C VAL A 111 -30.38 15.65 -2.99
N THR A 112 -31.38 16.40 -3.44
CA THR A 112 -31.45 16.89 -4.83
C THR A 112 -30.55 18.11 -5.06
N SER A 113 -30.08 18.31 -6.29
CA SER A 113 -29.24 19.46 -6.64
C SER A 113 -29.88 20.81 -6.28
N ASP A 114 -31.20 20.90 -6.34
CA ASP A 114 -31.95 22.13 -6.03
C ASP A 114 -31.92 22.43 -4.52
N GLU A 115 -32.01 21.39 -3.68
CA GLU A 115 -31.88 21.50 -2.22
C GLU A 115 -30.44 21.89 -1.80
N ILE A 116 -29.44 21.37 -2.52
CA ILE A 116 -28.03 21.76 -2.32
C ILE A 116 -27.82 23.22 -2.70
N ILE A 117 -28.40 23.67 -3.83
CA ILE A 117 -28.29 25.06 -4.29
C ILE A 117 -28.99 26.01 -3.30
N GLU A 118 -30.15 25.64 -2.77
CA GLU A 118 -30.86 26.41 -1.75
C GLU A 118 -30.01 26.57 -0.48
N TYR A 119 -29.45 25.48 0.04
CA TYR A 119 -28.56 25.51 1.21
C TYR A 119 -27.30 26.36 0.97
N LEU A 120 -26.70 26.26 -0.22
CA LEU A 120 -25.52 27.04 -0.57
C LEU A 120 -25.86 28.51 -0.84
N SER A 121 -27.09 28.84 -1.21
CA SER A 121 -27.54 30.23 -1.38
C SER A 121 -27.74 30.95 -0.05
N ASP A 122 -28.07 30.19 1.01
CA ASP A 122 -28.17 30.70 2.38
C ASP A 122 -26.80 31.14 2.93
N TYR A 123 -25.71 30.56 2.41
CA TYR A 123 -24.36 31.04 2.66
C TYR A 123 -23.93 31.98 1.52
N ASN A 124 -23.78 33.27 1.79
CA ASN A 124 -23.35 34.26 0.80
C ASN A 124 -21.86 34.10 0.42
N ILE A 125 -21.53 33.01 -0.28
CA ILE A 125 -20.19 32.69 -0.77
C ILE A 125 -19.94 33.57 -2.00
N GLU A 126 -19.04 34.53 -1.87
CA GLU A 126 -18.70 35.47 -2.94
C GLU A 126 -18.08 34.71 -4.13
N THR A 127 -18.73 34.79 -5.29
CA THR A 127 -18.32 34.08 -6.52
C THR A 127 -16.89 34.41 -6.98
N GLU A 128 -16.38 35.59 -6.60
CA GLU A 128 -15.00 36.01 -6.87
C GLU A 128 -13.96 35.14 -6.14
N THR A 129 -14.28 34.60 -4.96
CA THR A 129 -13.36 33.73 -4.20
C THR A 129 -13.19 32.35 -4.82
N LEU A 130 -14.22 31.85 -5.52
CA LEU A 130 -14.20 30.57 -6.24
C LEU A 130 -13.38 30.65 -7.54
N LEU A 131 -13.34 31.82 -8.17
CA LEU A 131 -12.57 32.05 -9.41
C LEU A 131 -11.09 32.36 -9.15
N ALA A 132 -10.73 32.79 -7.94
CA ALA A 132 -9.35 33.12 -7.58
C ALA A 132 -8.44 31.88 -7.36
N ASN A 133 -9.03 30.70 -7.21
CA ASN A 133 -8.32 29.46 -6.88
C ASN A 133 -8.47 28.36 -7.98
N LEU A 134 -8.87 28.79 -9.18
CA LEU A 134 -8.89 28.05 -10.44
C LEU A 134 -7.78 28.59 -11.36
#